data_AF-A0A1X1BRB9-F1
#
_entry.id   AF-A0A1X1BRB9-F1
#
_cell.length_a   1.000
_cell.length_b   1.000
_cell.length_c   1.000
_cell.angle_alpha   90.00
_cell.angle_beta   90.00
_cell.angle_gamma   90.00
#
_symmetry.space_group_name_H-M   'P 1'
#
loop_
_entity.id
_entity.type
_entity.pdbx_description
1 polymer ?
#
loop_
_entity_poly.entity_id
_entity_poly.type
_entity_poly.pdbx_seq_one_letter_code
_entity_poly.pdbx_strand_id
1 'polypeptide(L)'
;MISSGKYNKLARYVFFLGLAVSVIVPLIFYKSFNKIVYAEPAKATADNSNIMFNVDQCEYRNGKLSIRGWATPKEGVGDIMVFVNIDGKTLKLHTGQIKRVDVSTAMNKPGLYDKSGFSASINIEKEAKSIETLIQISKDNHIYLVKHDCK
;
A
#
# COMPACT_ATOMS: atom_id res chain seq x y z
N MET A 1 49.71 4.94 -30.73
CA MET A 1 49.07 6.23 -30.38
C MET A 1 47.59 6.14 -30.66
N ILE A 2 46.75 5.94 -29.64
CA ILE A 2 45.29 5.92 -29.80
C ILE A 2 44.83 7.39 -29.83
N SER A 3 44.18 7.77 -30.94
CA SER A 3 43.76 9.15 -31.23
C SER A 3 42.83 9.70 -30.13
N SER A 4 43.27 10.78 -29.46
CA SER A 4 42.54 11.52 -28.42
C SER A 4 41.14 11.99 -28.86
N GLY A 5 40.93 12.20 -30.18
CA GLY A 5 39.64 12.58 -30.74
C GLY A 5 38.55 11.50 -30.66
N LYS A 6 38.90 10.21 -30.65
CA LYS A 6 37.94 9.12 -30.45
C LYS A 6 37.52 9.01 -28.99
N TYR A 7 38.45 9.21 -28.05
CA TYR A 7 38.18 9.14 -26.61
C TYR A 7 37.19 10.24 -26.17
N ASN A 8 37.35 11.46 -26.68
CA ASN A 8 36.43 12.57 -26.38
C ASN A 8 35.03 12.35 -26.94
N LYS A 9 34.89 11.73 -28.13
CA LYS A 9 33.58 11.36 -28.68
C LYS A 9 32.92 10.24 -27.87
N LEU A 10 33.68 9.21 -27.50
CA LEU A 10 33.20 8.10 -26.68
C LEU A 10 32.74 8.59 -25.30
N ALA A 11 33.57 9.39 -24.61
CA ALA A 11 33.24 9.97 -23.32
C ALA A 11 31.95 10.80 -23.37
N ARG A 12 31.76 11.58 -24.45
CA ARG A 12 30.53 12.34 -24.68
C ARG A 12 29.30 11.44 -24.85
N TYR A 13 29.40 10.34 -25.59
CA TYR A 13 28.29 9.38 -25.70
C TYR A 13 27.97 8.69 -24.38
N VAL A 14 28.99 8.26 -23.63
CA VAL A 14 28.82 7.65 -22.30
C VAL A 14 28.14 8.63 -21.34
N PHE A 15 28.54 9.90 -21.36
CA PHE A 15 27.92 10.95 -20.55
C PHE A 15 26.42 11.12 -20.86
N PHE A 16 26.07 11.29 -22.14
CA PHE A 16 24.66 11.46 -22.54
C PHE A 16 23.82 10.19 -22.33
N LEU A 17 24.40 9.00 -22.52
CA LEU A 17 23.75 7.73 -22.20
C LEU A 17 23.47 7.64 -20.70
N GLY A 18 24.46 7.98 -19.86
CA GLY A 18 24.30 8.03 -18.40
C GLY A 18 23.21 9.02 -17.97
N LEU A 19 23.18 10.21 -18.57
CA LEU A 19 22.13 11.20 -18.34
C LEU A 19 20.75 10.65 -18.70
N ALA A 20 20.60 10.03 -19.87
CA ALA A 20 19.33 9.43 -20.30
C ALA A 20 18.89 8.31 -19.35
N VAL A 21 19.80 7.41 -18.97
CA VAL A 21 19.52 6.32 -18.01
C VAL A 21 19.09 6.87 -16.65
N SER A 22 19.71 7.95 -16.18
CA SER A 22 19.39 8.58 -14.89
C SER A 22 17.95 9.12 -14.81
N VAL A 23 17.32 9.40 -15.95
CA VAL A 23 15.93 9.86 -16.04
C VAL A 23 14.99 8.69 -16.36
N ILE A 24 15.35 7.86 -17.32
CA ILE A 24 14.48 6.79 -17.83
C ILE A 24 14.23 5.72 -16.76
N VAL A 25 15.26 5.30 -16.02
CA VAL A 25 15.13 4.22 -15.04
C VAL A 25 14.16 4.61 -13.90
N PRO A 26 14.32 5.76 -13.22
CA PRO A 26 13.35 6.19 -12.22
C PRO A 26 11.92 6.34 -12.77
N LEU A 27 11.76 6.81 -14.01
CA LEU A 27 10.44 6.92 -14.64
C LEU A 27 9.77 5.55 -14.86
N ILE A 28 10.54 4.54 -15.27
CA ILE A 28 10.03 3.17 -15.41
C ILE A 28 9.58 2.63 -14.06
N PHE A 29 10.41 2.78 -13.00
CA PHE A 29 10.04 2.35 -11.65
C PHE A 29 8.82 3.09 -11.12
N TYR A 30 8.76 4.41 -11.31
CA TYR A 30 7.61 5.23 -10.93
C TYR A 30 6.33 4.72 -11.59
N LYS A 31 6.35 4.48 -12.91
CA LYS A 31 5.19 3.94 -13.62
C LYS A 31 4.88 2.51 -13.21
N SER A 32 5.87 1.69 -12.90
CA SER A 32 5.65 0.30 -12.46
C SER A 32 4.97 0.25 -11.10
N PHE A 33 5.46 1.04 -10.15
CA PHE A 33 4.98 1.02 -8.76
C PHE A 33 3.70 1.81 -8.53
N ASN A 34 3.35 2.78 -9.39
CA ASN A 34 2.09 3.53 -9.27
C ASN A 34 0.96 2.98 -10.17
N LYS A 35 1.13 1.79 -10.76
CA LYS A 35 0.07 1.15 -11.53
C LYS A 35 -1.07 0.71 -10.62
N ILE A 36 -2.29 0.94 -11.08
CA ILE A 36 -3.48 0.41 -10.43
C ILE A 36 -3.50 -1.12 -10.58
N VAL A 37 -3.63 -1.82 -9.46
CA VAL A 37 -3.72 -3.28 -9.41
C VAL A 37 -5.16 -3.68 -9.13
N TYR A 38 -5.84 -4.22 -10.14
CA TYR A 38 -7.15 -4.86 -9.97
C TYR A 38 -6.93 -6.26 -9.40
N ALA A 39 -7.40 -6.48 -8.17
CA ALA A 39 -7.25 -7.75 -7.48
C ALA A 39 -8.29 -7.86 -6.38
N GLU A 40 -8.84 -9.06 -6.22
CA GLU A 40 -9.70 -9.38 -5.08
C GLU A 40 -8.86 -9.79 -3.86
N PRO A 41 -9.36 -9.54 -2.63
CA PRO A 41 -8.78 -10.15 -1.44
C PRO A 41 -8.89 -11.67 -1.51
N ALA A 42 -8.03 -12.34 -0.76
CA ALA A 42 -8.16 -13.78 -0.56
C ALA A 42 -9.48 -14.10 0.17
N LYS A 43 -10.02 -15.29 -0.12
CA LYS A 43 -11.24 -15.76 0.53
C LYS A 43 -11.00 -15.90 2.04
N ALA A 44 -11.86 -15.29 2.84
CA ALA A 44 -11.81 -15.43 4.29
C ALA A 44 -11.92 -16.92 4.69
N THR A 45 -11.06 -17.34 5.61
CA THR A 45 -11.02 -18.71 6.15
C THR A 45 -11.48 -18.77 7.61
N ALA A 46 -11.64 -17.61 8.25
CA ALA A 46 -12.14 -17.46 9.60
C ALA A 46 -13.14 -16.30 9.70
N ASP A 47 -13.96 -16.30 10.75
CA ASP A 47 -14.88 -15.22 11.05
C ASP A 47 -14.18 -14.04 11.76
N ASN A 48 -14.83 -12.88 11.75
CA ASN A 48 -14.23 -11.64 12.27
C ASN A 48 -14.40 -11.44 13.79
N SER A 49 -14.92 -12.41 14.57
CA SER A 49 -15.16 -12.24 16.02
C SER A 49 -13.88 -12.00 16.84
N ASN A 50 -12.73 -12.45 16.31
CA ASN A 50 -11.41 -12.26 16.91
C ASN A 50 -10.67 -11.04 16.36
N ILE A 51 -11.25 -10.31 15.40
CA ILE A 51 -10.63 -9.14 14.81
C ILE A 51 -11.08 -7.86 15.53
N MET A 52 -10.10 -7.01 15.78
CA MET A 52 -10.29 -5.66 16.30
C MET A 52 -9.70 -4.70 15.27
N PHE A 53 -10.45 -3.66 14.91
CA PHE A 53 -10.00 -2.72 13.90
C PHE A 53 -10.62 -1.35 14.11
N ASN A 54 -9.97 -0.35 13.52
CA ASN A 54 -10.53 0.98 13.33
C ASN A 54 -9.95 1.59 12.05
N VAL A 55 -10.77 2.36 11.34
CA VAL A 55 -10.33 3.20 10.22
C VAL A 55 -10.31 4.64 10.75
N ASP A 56 -9.11 5.17 10.96
CA ASP A 56 -8.93 6.52 11.50
C ASP A 56 -9.22 7.58 10.43
N GLN A 57 -8.95 7.26 9.17
CA GLN A 57 -9.05 8.19 8.05
C GLN A 57 -9.35 7.43 6.76
N CYS A 58 -10.33 7.93 5.99
CA CYS A 58 -10.52 7.58 4.59
C CYS A 58 -10.77 8.88 3.81
N GLU A 59 -9.81 9.27 2.97
CA GLU A 59 -9.85 10.55 2.26
C GLU A 59 -9.52 10.38 0.78
N TYR A 60 -10.31 11.05 -0.06
CA TYR A 60 -10.01 11.26 -1.46
C TYR A 60 -9.63 12.72 -1.69
N ARG A 61 -8.39 12.98 -2.14
CA ARG A 61 -7.93 14.33 -2.49
C ARG A 61 -7.08 14.28 -3.75
N ASN A 62 -7.37 15.16 -4.72
CA ASN A 62 -6.57 15.36 -5.93
C ASN A 62 -6.26 14.05 -6.69
N GLY A 63 -7.25 13.17 -6.87
CA GLY A 63 -7.03 11.90 -7.55
C GLY A 63 -6.30 10.84 -6.72
N LYS A 64 -6.08 11.07 -5.43
CA LYS A 64 -5.45 10.11 -4.51
C LYS A 64 -6.42 9.70 -3.42
N LEU A 65 -6.64 8.38 -3.30
CA LEU A 65 -7.32 7.77 -2.18
C LEU A 65 -6.29 7.37 -1.12
N SER A 66 -6.53 7.74 0.14
CA SER A 66 -5.70 7.42 1.29
C SER A 66 -6.56 6.88 2.42
N ILE A 67 -6.18 5.72 2.95
CA ILE A 67 -6.88 5.04 4.04
C ILE A 67 -5.86 4.70 5.13
N ARG A 68 -6.14 5.08 6.37
CA ARG A 68 -5.29 4.81 7.52
C ARG A 68 -6.11 4.24 8.66
N GLY A 69 -5.48 3.39 9.44
CA GLY A 69 -6.16 2.72 10.53
C GLY A 69 -5.26 1.73 11.25
N TRP A 70 -5.90 0.83 11.97
CA TRP A 70 -5.28 -0.34 12.54
C TRP A 70 -6.23 -1.52 12.47
N ALA A 71 -5.67 -2.72 12.33
CA ALA A 71 -6.41 -3.97 12.36
C ALA A 71 -5.53 -5.08 12.93
N THR A 72 -6.07 -5.87 13.86
CA THR A 72 -5.32 -6.96 14.49
C THR A 72 -6.25 -8.02 15.06
N PRO A 73 -5.84 -9.29 15.03
CA PRO A 73 -6.42 -10.33 15.86
C PRO A 73 -6.17 -10.05 17.35
N LYS A 74 -7.05 -10.56 18.23
CA LYS A 74 -6.96 -10.43 19.69
C LYS A 74 -5.67 -11.06 20.26
N GLU A 75 -5.11 -12.03 19.57
CA GLU A 75 -3.86 -12.73 19.91
C GLU A 75 -2.58 -12.00 19.49
N GLY A 76 -2.69 -10.86 18.79
CA GLY A 76 -1.54 -10.04 18.36
C GLY A 76 -1.55 -9.79 16.85
N VAL A 77 -0.54 -9.12 16.32
CA VAL A 77 -0.50 -8.61 14.94
C VAL A 77 -0.55 -9.72 13.87
N GLY A 78 -1.19 -9.42 12.74
CA GLY A 78 -1.13 -10.17 11.48
C GLY A 78 -0.71 -9.25 10.32
N ASP A 79 -0.45 -9.82 9.14
CA ASP A 79 -0.13 -9.06 7.94
C ASP A 79 -1.39 -8.39 7.37
N ILE A 80 -1.30 -7.12 6.97
CA ILE A 80 -2.45 -6.29 6.59
C ILE A 80 -2.36 -5.91 5.12
N MET A 81 -3.43 -6.17 4.38
CA MET A 81 -3.62 -5.67 3.02
C MET A 81 -4.95 -4.96 2.90
N VAL A 82 -4.95 -3.79 2.26
CA VAL A 82 -6.16 -3.00 2.05
C VAL A 82 -6.58 -3.07 0.58
N PHE A 83 -7.86 -3.32 0.38
CA PHE A 83 -8.51 -3.28 -0.92
C PHE A 83 -9.69 -2.31 -0.86
N VAL A 84 -10.12 -1.84 -2.02
CA VAL A 84 -11.33 -1.02 -2.15
C VAL A 84 -12.14 -1.48 -3.33
N ASN A 85 -13.45 -1.52 -3.18
CA ASN A 85 -14.39 -1.67 -4.28
C ASN A 85 -14.88 -0.30 -4.72
N ILE A 86 -14.64 0.03 -5.99
CA ILE A 86 -15.10 1.25 -6.64
C ILE A 86 -15.85 0.83 -7.90
N ASP A 87 -17.14 1.15 -7.97
CA ASP A 87 -18.01 0.86 -9.12
C ASP A 87 -17.96 -0.61 -9.58
N GLY A 88 -17.88 -1.55 -8.64
CA GLY A 88 -17.85 -2.99 -8.92
C GLY A 88 -16.48 -3.54 -9.31
N LYS A 89 -15.41 -2.75 -9.20
CA LYS A 89 -14.03 -3.20 -9.41
C LYS A 89 -13.24 -3.11 -8.11
N THR A 90 -12.65 -4.22 -7.71
CA THR A 90 -11.77 -4.27 -6.54
C THR A 90 -10.33 -3.93 -6.91
N LEU A 91 -9.76 -2.96 -6.18
CA LEU A 91 -8.39 -2.50 -6.31
C LEU A 91 -7.60 -2.86 -5.06
N LYS A 92 -6.36 -3.33 -5.24
CA LYS A 92 -5.40 -3.47 -4.14
C LYS A 92 -4.64 -2.16 -3.96
N LEU A 93 -4.63 -1.62 -2.74
CA LEU A 93 -3.88 -0.41 -2.40
C LEU A 93 -2.43 -0.75 -2.04
N HIS A 94 -1.54 0.24 -2.21
CA HIS A 94 -0.20 0.18 -1.66
C HIS A 94 -0.29 0.33 -0.15
N THR A 95 -0.23 -0.80 0.56
CA THR A 95 -0.39 -0.87 2.01
C THR A 95 0.99 -0.94 2.67
N GLY A 96 1.27 0.01 3.56
CA GLY A 96 2.43 0.00 4.43
C GLY A 96 2.03 -0.17 5.89
N GLN A 97 2.81 -0.93 6.65
CA GLN A 97 2.61 -1.10 8.08
C GLN A 97 3.12 0.15 8.84
N ILE A 98 2.36 0.64 9.82
CA ILE A 98 2.74 1.78 10.66
C ILE A 98 2.68 1.41 12.14
N LYS A 99 3.48 2.11 12.96
CA LYS A 99 3.54 1.84 14.40
C LYS A 99 2.35 2.47 15.15
N ARG A 100 1.72 1.73 16.06
CA ARG A 100 0.55 2.13 16.86
C ARG A 100 0.69 1.74 18.34
N VAL A 101 1.58 2.45 19.03
CA VAL A 101 1.81 2.27 20.49
C VAL A 101 0.57 2.64 21.31
N ASP A 102 -0.22 3.59 20.81
CA ASP A 102 -1.51 3.98 21.37
C ASP A 102 -2.49 2.81 21.41
N VAL A 103 -2.51 1.94 20.38
CA VAL A 103 -3.36 0.74 20.36
C VAL A 103 -2.88 -0.26 21.42
N SER A 104 -1.58 -0.54 21.51
CA SER A 104 -1.03 -1.39 22.58
C SER A 104 -1.39 -0.90 23.98
N THR A 105 -1.34 0.42 24.18
CA THR A 105 -1.66 1.06 25.45
C THR A 105 -3.15 0.94 25.77
N ALA A 106 -4.03 1.25 24.81
CA ALA A 106 -5.48 1.14 24.96
C ALA A 106 -5.93 -0.30 25.27
N MET A 107 -5.21 -1.29 24.75
CA MET A 107 -5.51 -2.71 25.00
C MET A 107 -4.81 -3.29 26.23
N ASN A 108 -4.08 -2.48 27.01
CA ASN A 108 -3.27 -2.91 28.15
C ASN A 108 -2.32 -4.07 27.82
N LYS A 109 -1.76 -4.08 26.61
CA LYS A 109 -0.77 -5.09 26.15
C LYS A 109 0.41 -4.40 25.46
N PRO A 110 1.35 -3.82 26.23
CA PRO A 110 2.49 -3.09 25.68
C PRO A 110 3.28 -3.90 24.65
N GLY A 111 3.60 -3.29 23.50
CA GLY A 111 4.38 -3.90 22.43
C GLY A 111 3.63 -4.90 21.54
N LEU A 112 2.59 -5.57 22.05
CA LEU A 112 1.92 -6.65 21.33
C LEU A 112 1.21 -6.17 20.06
N TYR A 113 0.61 -4.97 20.09
CA TYR A 113 -0.13 -4.41 18.96
C TYR A 113 0.59 -3.23 18.31
N ASP A 114 1.87 -2.99 18.63
CA ASP A 114 2.61 -1.83 18.12
C ASP A 114 2.69 -1.82 16.60
N LYS A 115 2.53 -2.97 15.96
CA LYS A 115 2.60 -3.14 14.50
C LYS A 115 1.23 -3.34 13.83
N SER A 116 0.13 -3.07 14.54
CA SER A 116 -1.24 -3.27 14.02
C SER A 116 -1.71 -2.20 13.04
N GLY A 117 -0.94 -1.11 12.87
CA GLY A 117 -1.35 0.01 12.04
C GLY A 117 -1.10 -0.23 10.55
N PHE A 118 -1.93 0.38 9.71
CA PHE A 118 -1.72 0.45 8.27
C PHE A 118 -1.89 1.88 7.72
N SER A 119 -1.19 2.14 6.62
CA SER A 119 -1.39 3.30 5.75
C SER A 119 -1.43 2.81 4.31
N ALA A 120 -2.58 2.95 3.68
CA ALA A 120 -2.84 2.46 2.34
C ALA A 120 -3.17 3.62 1.41
N SER A 121 -2.63 3.63 0.19
CA SER A 121 -3.01 4.64 -0.79
C SER A 121 -2.90 4.17 -2.22
N ILE A 122 -3.65 4.83 -3.11
CA ILE A 122 -3.59 4.63 -4.55
C ILE A 122 -4.01 5.90 -5.28
N ASN A 123 -3.43 6.15 -6.44
CA ASN A 123 -3.91 7.21 -7.33
C ASN A 123 -5.04 6.63 -8.19
N ILE A 124 -6.22 7.18 -8.04
CA ILE A 124 -7.42 6.88 -8.83
C ILE A 124 -7.85 8.16 -9.55
N GLU A 125 -7.65 8.18 -10.86
CA GLU A 125 -7.89 9.34 -11.74
C GLU A 125 -9.35 9.84 -11.72
N LYS A 126 -10.28 9.01 -11.23
CA LYS A 126 -11.70 9.32 -11.11
C LYS A 126 -12.10 9.46 -9.66
N GLU A 127 -13.00 10.40 -9.42
CA GLU A 127 -13.67 10.54 -8.13
C GLU A 127 -14.63 9.37 -7.93
N ALA A 128 -14.47 8.66 -6.81
CA ALA A 128 -15.31 7.54 -6.43
C ALA A 128 -16.46 8.04 -5.56
N LYS A 129 -17.71 7.80 -5.97
CA LYS A 129 -18.91 8.22 -5.23
C LYS A 129 -19.15 7.39 -3.96
N SER A 130 -18.71 6.13 -3.96
CA SER A 130 -18.80 5.21 -2.84
C SER A 130 -17.54 4.35 -2.84
N ILE A 131 -16.96 4.15 -1.66
CA ILE A 131 -15.74 3.37 -1.48
C ILE A 131 -16.00 2.37 -0.36
N GLU A 132 -16.28 1.11 -0.73
CA GLU A 132 -16.30 0.00 0.22
C GLU A 132 -14.84 -0.44 0.42
N THR A 133 -14.32 -0.31 1.62
CA THR A 133 -12.98 -0.76 2.00
C THR A 133 -13.04 -2.18 2.52
N LEU A 134 -12.11 -3.01 2.05
CA LEU A 134 -11.92 -4.38 2.50
C LEU A 134 -10.53 -4.50 3.11
N ILE A 135 -10.46 -4.78 4.41
CA ILE A 135 -9.21 -4.94 5.16
C ILE A 135 -9.00 -6.43 5.36
N GLN A 136 -7.98 -6.96 4.68
CA GLN A 136 -7.54 -8.34 4.84
C GLN A 136 -6.47 -8.41 5.92
N ILE A 137 -6.62 -9.37 6.84
CA ILE A 137 -5.62 -9.70 7.83
C ILE A 137 -5.23 -11.17 7.67
N SER A 138 -3.94 -11.46 7.56
CA SER A 138 -3.40 -12.82 7.46
C SER A 138 -2.58 -13.16 8.70
N LYS A 139 -2.91 -14.26 9.38
CA LYS A 139 -2.18 -14.76 10.55
C LYS A 139 -2.37 -16.27 10.70
N ASP A 140 -1.29 -17.02 10.88
CA ASP A 140 -1.32 -18.46 11.19
C ASP A 140 -2.27 -19.27 10.29
N ASN A 141 -2.17 -19.06 8.97
CA ASN A 141 -3.03 -19.64 7.92
C ASN A 141 -4.52 -19.20 7.95
N HIS A 142 -4.91 -18.32 8.86
CA HIS A 142 -6.21 -17.70 8.89
C HIS A 142 -6.20 -16.38 8.10
N ILE A 143 -7.24 -16.21 7.30
CA ILE A 143 -7.49 -15.00 6.54
C ILE A 143 -8.81 -14.44 7.06
N TYR A 144 -8.74 -13.21 7.54
CA TYR A 144 -9.88 -12.44 8.00
C TYR A 144 -10.13 -11.31 6.99
N LEU A 145 -11.40 -10.98 6.76
CA LEU A 145 -11.78 -9.93 5.83
C LEU A 145 -12.84 -9.04 6.47
N VAL A 146 -12.42 -7.85 6.85
CA VAL A 146 -13.29 -6.85 7.46
C VAL A 146 -13.74 -5.84 6.41
N LYS A 147 -15.02 -5.50 6.42
CA LYS A 147 -15.60 -4.49 5.54
C LYS A 147 -15.79 -3.17 6.27
N HIS A 148 -15.56 -2.06 5.58
CA HIS A 148 -15.79 -0.71 6.11
C HIS A 148 -16.18 0.25 4.98
N ASP A 149 -17.33 0.90 5.11
CA ASP A 149 -17.73 1.94 4.16
C ASP A 149 -17.08 3.27 4.54
N CYS A 150 -16.30 3.85 3.62
CA CYS A 150 -15.84 5.22 3.79
C CYS A 150 -17.03 6.18 3.67
N LYS A 151 -17.25 7.00 4.70
CA LYS A 151 -18.26 8.06 4.70
C LYS A 151 -17.70 9.37 4.20
#